data_AF-A0A562LP05-F1
#
_entry.id   AF-A0A562LP05-F1
#
_cell.length_a   1.000
_cell.length_b   1.000
_cell.length_c   1.000
_cell.angle_alpha   90.00
_cell.angle_beta   90.00
_cell.angle_gamma   90.00
#
_symmetry.space_group_name_H-M   'P 1'
#
loop_
_entity.id
_entity.type
_entity.pdbx_description
1 polymer ?
#
loop_
_entity_poly.entity_id
_entity_poly.type
_entity_poly.pdbx_seq_one_letter_code
_entity_poly.pdbx_strand_id
1 'polypeptide(L)'
;RFVTHYNDRPHEGLALFTPADLFHDRVPTVAAVRQQALTEHYTRHPERYVKGAPTVALPPAAVHINPDLAMHASQLLATSGALTIVPTPVDTGLPEVVT
;
A
#
# COMPACT_ATOMS: atom_id res chain seq x y z
N ARG A 1 -14.88 13.00 7.19
CA ARG A 1 -13.96 13.33 6.07
C ARG A 1 -13.27 12.04 5.63
N PHE A 2 -13.45 11.60 4.39
CA PHE A 2 -12.93 10.32 3.90
C PHE A 2 -11.39 10.25 3.90
N VAL A 3 -10.72 11.26 3.32
CA VAL A 3 -9.26 11.25 3.11
C VAL A 3 -8.48 11.15 4.42
N THR A 4 -8.82 11.94 5.43
CA THR A 4 -8.16 11.89 6.74
C THR A 4 -8.27 10.51 7.35
N HIS A 5 -9.48 9.94 7.40
CA HIS A 5 -9.69 8.60 7.94
C HIS A 5 -8.91 7.53 7.15
N TYR A 6 -8.86 7.64 5.83
CA TYR A 6 -8.11 6.72 4.98
C TYR A 6 -6.61 6.76 5.27
N ASN A 7 -6.05 7.96 5.47
CA ASN A 7 -4.62 8.15 5.71
C ASN A 7 -4.17 7.71 7.10
N ASP A 8 -5.05 7.77 8.10
CA ASP A 8 -4.69 7.53 9.50
C ASP A 8 -5.06 6.11 9.98
N ARG A 9 -5.89 5.37 9.23
CA ARG A 9 -6.23 3.99 9.58
C ARG A 9 -5.14 3.01 9.10
N PRO A 10 -4.89 1.91 9.83
CA PRO A 10 -4.04 0.82 9.36
C PRO A 10 -4.62 0.12 8.13
N HIS A 11 -3.75 -0.31 7.21
CA HIS A 11 -4.12 -1.12 6.05
C HIS A 11 -3.37 -2.45 6.05
N GLU A 12 -4.08 -3.54 5.80
CA GLU A 12 -3.54 -4.91 5.81
C GLU A 12 -2.45 -5.10 4.75
N GLY A 13 -2.67 -4.56 3.55
CA GLY A 13 -1.68 -4.59 2.45
C GLY A 13 -0.39 -3.80 2.73
N LEU A 14 -0.36 -3.01 3.80
CA LEU A 14 0.80 -2.25 4.25
C LEU A 14 1.33 -2.77 5.58
N ALA A 15 1.14 -4.06 5.90
CA ALA A 15 1.56 -4.64 7.19
C ALA A 15 1.03 -3.85 8.41
N LEU A 16 -0.22 -3.36 8.31
CA LEU A 16 -0.90 -2.52 9.30
C LEU A 16 -0.20 -1.18 9.60
N PHE A 17 0.67 -0.70 8.70
CA PHE A 17 1.06 0.70 8.67
C PHE A 17 -0.05 1.53 8.01
N THR A 18 -0.03 2.83 8.29
CA THR A 18 -0.96 3.79 7.69
C THR A 18 -0.36 4.42 6.43
N PRO A 19 -1.14 4.91 5.46
CA PRO A 19 -0.62 5.66 4.33
C PRO A 19 0.20 6.87 4.77
N ALA A 20 -0.20 7.52 5.88
CA ALA A 20 0.57 8.61 6.47
C ALA A 20 1.95 8.15 6.97
N ASP A 21 2.07 6.95 7.54
CA ASP A 21 3.37 6.41 7.96
C ASP A 21 4.32 6.20 6.79
N LEU A 22 3.81 5.74 5.65
CA LEU A 22 4.61 5.58 4.43
C LEU A 22 4.99 6.93 3.83
N PHE A 23 4.03 7.83 3.65
CA PHE A 23 4.27 9.11 2.98
C PHE A 23 5.18 10.05 3.78
N HIS A 24 5.21 9.91 5.11
CA HIS A 24 6.05 10.71 5.99
C HIS A 24 7.30 9.97 6.50
N ASP A 25 7.68 8.84 5.87
CA ASP A 25 8.87 8.05 6.21
C ASP A 25 8.94 7.62 7.69
N ARG A 26 7.79 7.35 8.33
CA ARG A 26 7.68 6.96 9.74
C ARG A 26 7.79 5.45 9.96
N VAL A 27 7.83 4.67 8.88
CA VAL A 27 7.91 3.20 8.94
C VAL A 27 9.04 2.71 9.85
N PRO A 28 10.30 3.22 9.77
CA PRO A 28 11.37 2.75 10.64
C PRO A 28 11.11 2.99 12.12
N THR A 29 10.59 4.17 12.48
CA THR A 29 10.26 4.54 13.86
C THR A 29 9.16 3.65 14.43
N VAL A 30 8.07 3.48 13.68
CA VAL A 30 6.94 2.65 14.10
C VAL A 30 7.35 1.17 14.17
N ALA A 31 8.17 0.69 13.24
CA ALA A 31 8.69 -0.68 13.26
C ALA A 31 9.55 -0.95 14.49
N ALA A 32 10.43 -0.01 14.88
CA ALA A 32 11.27 -0.15 16.07
C ALA A 32 10.43 -0.29 17.35
N VAL A 33 9.39 0.54 17.51
CA VAL A 33 8.47 0.45 18.66
C VAL A 33 7.74 -0.89 18.68
N ARG A 34 7.24 -1.34 17.53
CA ARG A 34 6.57 -2.65 17.41
C ARG A 34 7.52 -3.80 17.72
N GLN A 35 8.77 -3.71 17.29
CA GLN A 35 9.76 -4.77 17.52
C GLN A 35 10.12 -4.85 18.99
N GLN A 36 10.27 -3.71 19.68
CA GLN A 36 10.47 -3.68 21.12
C GLN A 36 9.33 -4.39 21.85
N ALA A 37 8.07 -4.08 21.51
CA ALA A 37 6.91 -4.71 22.14
C ALA A 37 6.87 -6.24 21.92
N LEU A 38 7.20 -6.68 20.70
CA LEU A 38 7.31 -8.10 20.34
C LEU A 38 8.42 -8.79 21.13
N THR A 39 9.60 -8.17 21.23
CA THR A 39 10.73 -8.68 21.99
C THR A 39 10.39 -8.80 23.47
N GLU A 40 9.80 -7.77 24.07
CA GLU A 40 9.40 -7.80 25.49
C GLU A 40 8.38 -8.91 25.79
N HIS A 41 7.40 -9.11 24.92
CA HIS A 41 6.42 -10.19 25.11
C HIS A 41 7.07 -11.56 24.91
N TYR A 42 7.96 -11.73 23.93
CA TYR A 42 8.72 -12.96 23.74
C TYR A 42 9.58 -13.31 24.96
N THR A 43 10.25 -12.33 25.57
CA THR A 43 11.04 -12.54 26.80
C THR A 43 10.18 -13.07 27.96
N ARG A 44 8.93 -12.59 28.09
CA ARG A 44 8.01 -13.03 29.16
C ARG A 44 7.32 -14.36 28.86
N HIS A 45 7.09 -14.67 27.57
CA HIS A 45 6.27 -15.80 27.13
C HIS A 45 6.88 -16.55 25.94
N PRO A 46 8.12 -17.07 26.02
CA PRO A 46 8.76 -17.75 24.90
C PRO A 46 7.99 -19.00 24.45
N GLU A 47 7.27 -19.66 25.36
CA GLU A 47 6.44 -20.84 25.10
C GLU A 47 5.31 -20.59 24.10
N ARG A 48 4.87 -19.34 23.93
CA ARG A 48 3.83 -18.96 22.96
C ARG A 48 4.34 -18.87 21.52
N TYR A 49 5.65 -18.98 21.32
CA TYR A 49 6.31 -18.75 20.03
C TYR A 49 7.11 -19.98 19.60
N VAL A 50 6.41 -21.02 19.15
CA VAL A 50 6.99 -22.30 18.71
C VAL A 50 8.00 -22.18 17.55
N LYS A 51 8.02 -21.03 16.86
CA LYS A 51 8.95 -20.73 15.76
C LYS A 51 10.05 -19.72 16.14
N GLY A 52 10.25 -19.47 17.43
CA GLY A 52 11.23 -18.50 17.93
C GLY A 52 10.69 -17.06 17.97
N ALA A 53 11.58 -16.11 18.23
CA ALA A 53 11.21 -14.71 18.46
C ALA A 53 10.48 -14.10 17.24
N PRO A 54 9.33 -13.44 17.44
CA PRO A 54 8.60 -12.79 16.35
C PRO A 54 9.34 -11.54 15.86
N THR A 55 9.24 -11.28 14.56
CA THR A 55 9.78 -10.08 13.90
C THR A 55 8.65 -9.23 13.32
N VAL A 56 8.77 -7.91 13.38
CA VAL A 56 7.81 -6.99 12.76
C VAL A 56 7.81 -7.17 11.25
N ALA A 57 6.63 -7.37 10.67
CA ALA A 57 6.45 -7.30 9.22
C ALA A 57 6.58 -5.85 8.74
N LEU A 58 7.39 -5.61 7.71
CA LEU A 58 7.50 -4.31 7.05
C LEU A 58 6.54 -4.23 5.85
N PRO A 59 6.14 -3.02 5.42
CA PRO A 59 5.40 -2.86 4.18
C PRO A 59 6.19 -3.44 2.99
N PRO A 60 5.52 -3.95 1.95
CA PRO A 60 6.19 -4.38 0.73
C PRO A 60 6.90 -3.18 0.06
N ALA A 61 7.98 -3.46 -0.67
CA ALA A 61 8.75 -2.42 -1.37
C ALA A 61 7.93 -1.70 -2.47
N ALA A 62 6.90 -2.36 -2.98
CA ALA A 62 5.95 -1.79 -3.94
C ALA A 62 4.55 -2.40 -3.74
N VAL A 63 3.51 -1.62 -4.06
CA VAL A 63 2.11 -2.05 -4.13
C VAL A 63 1.53 -1.64 -5.48
N HIS A 64 0.76 -2.52 -6.12
CA HIS A 64 0.19 -2.28 -7.44
C HIS A 64 -1.31 -2.54 -7.42
N ILE A 65 -2.10 -1.59 -7.94
CA ILE A 65 -3.54 -1.80 -8.19
C ILE A 65 -3.73 -2.55 -9.51
N ASN A 66 -2.94 -2.21 -10.53
CA ASN A 66 -2.94 -2.83 -11.86
C ASN A 66 -1.51 -3.24 -12.23
N PRO A 67 -1.02 -4.42 -11.79
CA PRO A 67 0.38 -4.82 -11.95
C PRO A 67 0.81 -4.94 -13.42
N ASP A 68 -0.08 -5.38 -14.30
CA ASP A 68 0.25 -5.59 -15.73
C ASP A 68 0.43 -4.28 -16.51
N LEU A 69 0.01 -3.16 -15.92
CA LEU A 69 0.18 -1.81 -16.45
C LEU A 69 1.22 -1.00 -15.67
N ALA A 70 1.86 -1.60 -14.66
CA ALA A 70 2.79 -0.91 -13.80
C ALA A 70 4.14 -0.69 -14.51
N MET A 71 4.34 0.50 -15.06
CA MET A 71 5.67 1.00 -15.46
C MET A 71 6.16 2.06 -14.48
N HIS A 72 7.47 2.08 -14.23
CA HIS A 72 8.07 3.16 -13.45
C HIS A 72 7.85 4.51 -14.14
N ALA A 73 7.61 5.56 -13.36
CA ALA A 73 7.37 6.92 -13.89
C ALA A 73 8.52 7.39 -14.79
N SER A 74 9.78 7.08 -14.43
CA SER A 74 10.94 7.39 -15.27
C SER A 74 10.88 6.70 -16.64
N GLN A 75 10.44 5.44 -16.67
CA GLN A 75 10.30 4.65 -17.89
C GLN A 75 9.13 5.15 -18.75
N LEU A 76 8.00 5.51 -18.12
CA LEU A 76 6.87 6.17 -18.77
C LEU A 76 7.31 7.47 -19.46
N LEU A 77 8.07 8.31 -18.74
CA LEU A 77 8.55 9.59 -19.25
C LEU A 77 9.60 9.46 -20.37
N ALA A 78 10.42 8.39 -20.33
CA ALA A 78 11.42 8.11 -21.37
C ALA A 78 10.81 7.50 -22.65
N THR A 79 9.61 6.95 -22.57
CA THR A 79 8.96 6.28 -23.70
C THR A 79 8.26 7.31 -24.58
N SER A 80 8.82 7.57 -25.76
CA SER A 80 8.23 8.49 -26.74
C SER A 80 6.80 8.07 -27.10
N GLY A 81 5.85 8.99 -26.93
CA GLY A 81 4.43 8.74 -27.22
C GLY A 81 3.65 8.03 -26.11
N ALA A 82 4.27 7.68 -24.96
CA ALA A 82 3.55 7.00 -23.87
C ALA A 82 2.47 7.85 -23.17
N LEU A 83 2.55 9.18 -23.30
CA LEU A 83 1.53 10.12 -22.82
C LEU A 83 0.63 10.64 -23.95
N THR A 84 0.62 9.97 -25.11
CA THR A 84 -0.27 10.37 -26.21
C THR A 84 -1.71 10.21 -25.76
N ILE A 85 -2.44 11.33 -25.73
CA ILE A 85 -3.86 11.33 -25.41
C ILE A 85 -4.59 10.68 -26.59
N VAL A 86 -5.09 9.46 -26.37
CA VAL A 86 -6.03 8.83 -27.29
C VAL A 86 -7.43 9.22 -26.83
N PRO A 87 -8.22 9.95 -27.64
CA PRO A 87 -9.59 10.24 -27.28
C PRO A 87 -10.34 8.90 -27.18
N THR A 88 -10.82 8.57 -25.98
CA THR A 88 -11.73 7.46 -25.80
C THR A 88 -13.02 7.79 -26.55
N PRO A 89 -13.45 6.99 -27.54
CA PRO A 89 -14.74 7.20 -28.16
C PRO A 89 -15.80 7.02 -27.07
N VAL A 90 -16.48 8.11 -26.70
CA VAL A 90 -17.63 8.05 -25.80
C VAL A 90 -18.86 8.12 -26.69
N ASP A 91 -19.67 7.07 -26.67
CA ASP A 91 -21.00 7.15 -27.26
C ASP A 91 -21.88 7.99 -26.32
N THR A 92 -22.29 9.17 -26.78
CA THR A 92 -23.20 10.06 -26.06
C THR A 92 -24.66 9.75 -26.35
N GLY A 93 -24.94 8.76 -27.22
CA GLY A 93 -26.28 8.25 -27.46
C GLY A 93 -26.85 7.64 -26.19
N LEU A 94 -28.03 8.08 -25.78
CA LEU A 94 -28.78 7.37 -24.75
C LEU A 94 -29.08 5.96 -25.27
N PRO A 95 -28.94 4.90 -24.44
CA PRO A 95 -29.31 3.56 -24.85
C PRO A 95 -30.80 3.52 -25.23
N GLU A 96 -31.15 2.65 -26.18
CA GLU A 96 -32.55 2.40 -26.54
C GLU A 96 -33.32 2.03 -25.28
N VAL A 97 -34.30 2.87 -24.92
CA VAL A 97 -35.20 2.59 -23.80
C VAL A 97 -36.16 1.52 -24.29
N VAL A 98 -35.88 0.26 -23.92
CA VAL A 98 -36.85 -0.83 -24.09
C VAL A 98 -37.92 -0.66 -23.02
N THR A 99 -39.06 -0.10 -23.41
CA THR A 99 -40.31 -0.09 -22.61
C THR A 99 -41.13 -1.34 -22.85
#